data_AF-A0A937VNV3-F1
#
_entry.id   AF-A0A937VNV3-F1
#
_cell.length_a   1.000
_cell.length_b   1.000
_cell.length_c   1.000
_cell.angle_alpha   90.00
_cell.angle_beta   90.00
_cell.angle_gamma   90.00
#
_symmetry.space_group_name_H-M   'P 1'
#
loop_
_entity.id
_entity.type
_entity.pdbx_description
1 polymer ?
#
loop_
_entity_poly.entity_id
_entity_poly.type
_entity_poly.pdbx_seq_one_letter_code
_entity_poly.pdbx_strand_id
1 'polypeptide(L)'
;IHFVTDNTAWAGMPNGTYDWTGGRKVVKEDHRVYVVGGTLAGSVASMNFGVGNFTRSTGCSLAEAVKMASLNPALVIGVADRKGSLEPGKDADLVTIDEQVNVYLTMVKGQEVYRADGG
;
A
#
# COMPACT_ATOMS: atom_id res chain seq x y z
N ILE A 1 7.94 -2.99 13.52
CA ILE A 1 7.96 -2.56 12.10
C ILE A 1 6.52 -2.29 11.68
N HIS A 2 6.26 -1.19 10.98
CA HIS A 2 4.98 -0.89 10.33
C HIS A 2 5.25 -0.36 8.92
N PHE A 3 4.36 -0.63 7.98
CA PHE A 3 4.49 -0.14 6.60
C PHE A 3 3.79 1.20 6.41
N VAL A 4 4.46 2.06 5.65
CA VAL A 4 3.93 3.27 5.05
C VAL A 4 4.36 3.27 3.60
N THR A 5 3.48 3.69 2.69
CA THR A 5 3.83 3.77 1.28
C THR A 5 4.67 4.99 0.97
N ASP A 6 4.51 6.08 1.74
CA ASP A 6 5.03 7.42 1.43
C ASP A 6 4.65 7.89 0.02
N ASN A 7 3.42 7.54 -0.40
CA ASN A 7 2.97 7.79 -1.76
C ASN A 7 2.77 9.27 -2.03
N THR A 8 3.17 9.64 -3.23
CA THR A 8 2.97 10.95 -3.82
C THR A 8 1.80 10.96 -4.80
N ALA A 9 1.44 12.15 -5.31
CA ALA A 9 0.32 12.33 -6.22
C ALA A 9 0.44 11.53 -7.55
N TRP A 10 1.63 11.02 -7.87
CA TRP A 10 1.87 10.24 -9.08
C TRP A 10 1.63 8.73 -8.89
N ALA A 11 1.27 8.28 -7.69
CA ALA A 11 0.85 6.91 -7.46
C ALA A 11 -0.40 6.59 -8.28
N GLY A 12 -0.36 5.49 -9.06
CA GLY A 12 -1.43 5.11 -9.97
C GLY A 12 -1.43 5.84 -11.33
N MET A 13 -0.55 6.82 -11.54
CA MET A 13 -0.40 7.45 -12.86
C MET A 13 0.44 6.57 -13.82
N PRO A 14 0.28 6.73 -15.15
CA PRO A 14 1.16 6.12 -16.14
C PRO A 14 2.63 6.50 -15.91
N ASN A 15 3.56 5.71 -16.45
CA ASN A 15 4.97 6.11 -16.47
C ASN A 15 5.14 7.37 -17.31
N GLY A 16 5.96 8.31 -16.85
CA GLY A 16 6.13 9.59 -17.54
C GLY A 16 6.89 10.63 -16.73
N THR A 17 7.08 11.79 -17.36
CA THR A 17 7.66 12.97 -16.72
C THR A 17 6.57 13.98 -16.45
N TYR A 18 6.50 14.48 -15.22
CA TYR A 18 5.48 15.40 -14.74
C TYR A 18 6.10 16.68 -14.21
N ASP A 19 5.40 17.81 -14.37
CA ASP A 19 5.80 19.07 -13.78
C ASP A 19 5.61 19.04 -12.26
N TRP A 20 6.55 19.66 -11.56
CA TRP A 20 6.59 19.73 -10.11
C TRP A 20 7.00 21.12 -9.61
N THR A 21 6.95 21.30 -8.30
CA THR A 21 7.15 22.59 -7.62
C THR A 21 8.51 23.22 -7.96
N GLY A 22 8.49 24.55 -8.13
CA GLY A 22 9.70 25.33 -8.39
C GLY A 22 10.29 25.13 -9.79
N GLY A 23 9.46 24.79 -10.79
CA GLY A 23 9.92 24.57 -12.18
C GLY A 23 10.70 23.27 -12.38
N ARG A 24 10.71 22.39 -11.37
CA ARG A 24 11.34 21.07 -11.46
C ARG A 24 10.41 20.10 -12.16
N LYS A 25 10.98 19.01 -12.65
CA LYS A 25 10.23 17.86 -13.17
C LYS A 25 10.55 16.63 -12.34
N VAL A 26 9.57 15.73 -12.24
CA VAL A 26 9.77 14.39 -11.70
C VAL A 26 9.55 13.35 -12.78
N VAL A 27 10.25 12.24 -12.67
CA VAL A 27 10.09 11.06 -13.52
C VAL A 27 9.46 9.98 -12.65
N LYS A 28 8.31 9.47 -13.09
CA LYS A 28 7.63 8.31 -12.51
C LYS A 28 7.87 7.11 -13.41
N GLU A 29 8.45 6.06 -12.84
CA GLU A 29 8.79 4.81 -13.50
C GLU A 29 8.42 3.64 -12.59
N ASP A 30 7.42 2.86 -13.00
CA ASP A 30 6.91 1.69 -12.28
C ASP A 30 6.56 2.02 -10.82
N HIS A 31 7.35 1.53 -9.87
CA HIS A 31 7.18 1.72 -8.42
C HIS A 31 8.10 2.80 -7.84
N ARG A 32 8.73 3.63 -8.68
CA ARG A 32 9.70 4.65 -8.28
C ARG A 32 9.33 6.02 -8.84
N VAL A 33 9.66 7.06 -8.08
CA VAL A 33 9.54 8.44 -8.51
C VAL A 33 10.74 9.25 -8.02
N TYR A 34 11.29 10.08 -8.90
CA TYR A 34 12.48 10.87 -8.62
C TYR A 34 12.47 12.19 -9.38
N VAL A 35 13.10 13.21 -8.83
CA VAL A 35 13.34 14.49 -9.51
C VAL A 35 14.31 14.26 -10.66
N VAL A 36 14.15 14.94 -11.79
CA VAL A 36 15.16 14.97 -12.86
C VAL A 36 16.50 15.35 -12.24
N GLY A 37 17.49 14.44 -12.32
CA GLY A 37 18.73 14.49 -11.55
C GLY A 37 18.93 13.31 -10.57
N GLY A 38 17.89 12.50 -10.35
CA GLY A 38 18.00 11.19 -9.70
C GLY A 38 17.64 11.13 -8.21
N THR A 39 17.35 12.26 -7.57
CA THR A 39 16.92 12.29 -6.16
C THR A 39 15.51 11.74 -6.02
N LEU A 40 15.30 10.76 -5.12
CA LEU A 40 13.96 10.23 -4.83
C LEU A 40 13.00 11.35 -4.39
N ALA A 41 11.76 11.28 -4.88
CA ALA A 41 10.72 12.25 -4.61
C ALA A 41 9.54 11.57 -3.90
N GLY A 42 9.81 10.88 -2.79
CA GLY A 42 8.85 10.00 -2.11
C GLY A 42 8.68 8.66 -2.86
N SER A 43 7.47 8.13 -2.85
CA SER A 43 7.13 6.82 -3.43
C SER A 43 5.91 6.89 -4.34
N VAL A 44 5.75 5.83 -5.15
CA VAL A 44 4.53 5.54 -5.93
C VAL A 44 4.14 4.06 -5.81
N ALA A 45 4.74 3.33 -4.87
CA ALA A 45 4.48 1.92 -4.62
C ALA A 45 3.14 1.73 -3.89
N SER A 46 2.32 0.78 -4.33
CA SER A 46 1.12 0.41 -3.60
C SER A 46 1.45 -0.39 -2.33
N MET A 47 0.53 -0.40 -1.36
CA MET A 47 0.72 -1.16 -0.12
C MET A 47 0.89 -2.66 -0.39
N ASN A 48 0.08 -3.23 -1.29
CA ASN A 48 0.17 -4.65 -1.65
C ASN A 48 1.50 -5.01 -2.33
N PHE A 49 2.03 -4.11 -3.19
CA PHE A 49 3.38 -4.28 -3.73
C PHE A 49 4.43 -4.27 -2.61
N GLY A 50 4.33 -3.34 -1.65
CA GLY A 50 5.23 -3.25 -0.51
C GLY A 50 5.24 -4.52 0.35
N VAL A 51 4.05 -5.03 0.70
CA VAL A 51 3.87 -6.29 1.44
C VAL A 51 4.52 -7.45 0.69
N GLY A 52 4.17 -7.64 -0.59
CA GLY A 52 4.72 -8.73 -1.41
C GLY A 52 6.22 -8.61 -1.66
N ASN A 53 6.74 -7.39 -1.82
CA ASN A 53 8.17 -7.16 -1.99
C ASN A 53 8.94 -7.49 -0.70
N PHE A 54 8.39 -7.12 0.46
CA PHE A 54 9.01 -7.38 1.75
C PHE A 54 9.06 -8.87 2.08
N THR A 55 7.98 -9.62 1.84
CA THR A 55 7.97 -11.08 2.05
C THR A 55 9.02 -11.75 1.17
N ARG A 56 9.07 -11.42 -0.13
CA ARG A 56 10.07 -11.99 -1.07
C ARG A 56 11.51 -11.64 -0.70
N SER A 57 11.74 -10.42 -0.22
CA SER A 57 13.10 -9.93 0.05
C SER A 57 13.64 -10.38 1.41
N THR A 58 12.77 -10.68 2.38
CA THR A 58 13.19 -11.02 3.75
C THR A 58 12.93 -12.46 4.14
N GLY A 59 12.02 -13.16 3.44
CA GLY A 59 11.58 -14.49 3.80
C GLY A 59 10.59 -14.53 4.98
N CYS A 60 10.10 -13.40 5.46
CA CYS A 60 9.04 -13.41 6.49
C CYS A 60 7.73 -13.97 5.91
N SER A 61 6.87 -14.50 6.78
CA SER A 61 5.57 -15.00 6.36
C SER A 61 4.66 -13.86 5.87
N LEU A 62 3.70 -14.19 5.00
CA LEU A 62 2.70 -13.23 4.54
C LEU A 62 1.87 -12.69 5.71
N ALA A 63 1.54 -13.54 6.70
CA ALA A 63 0.80 -13.13 7.89
C ALA A 63 1.56 -12.07 8.72
N GLU A 64 2.87 -12.22 8.89
CA GLU A 64 3.71 -11.21 9.56
C GLU A 64 3.73 -9.89 8.80
N ALA A 65 3.92 -9.94 7.48
CA ALA A 65 3.93 -8.73 6.64
C ALA A 65 2.56 -8.03 6.62
N VAL A 66 1.46 -8.78 6.56
CA VAL A 66 0.09 -8.22 6.68
C VAL A 66 -0.10 -7.56 8.03
N LYS A 67 0.35 -8.18 9.14
CA LYS A 67 0.32 -7.56 10.46
C LYS A 67 1.09 -6.23 10.52
N MET A 68 2.21 -6.13 9.80
CA MET A 68 2.98 -4.88 9.66
C MET A 68 2.24 -3.81 8.83
N ALA A 69 1.33 -4.20 7.93
CA ALA A 69 0.50 -3.31 7.12
C ALA A 69 -0.85 -2.94 7.77
N SER A 70 -1.32 -3.71 8.76
CA SER A 70 -2.66 -3.55 9.36
C SER A 70 -2.62 -3.30 10.87
N LEU A 71 -2.38 -4.34 11.68
CA LEU A 71 -2.48 -4.26 13.14
C LEU A 71 -1.43 -3.34 13.75
N ASN A 72 -0.18 -3.43 13.29
CA ASN A 72 0.90 -2.61 13.84
C ASN A 72 0.65 -1.10 13.66
N PRO A 73 0.30 -0.57 12.47
CA PRO A 73 -0.05 0.85 12.34
C PRO A 73 -1.32 1.21 13.13
N ALA A 74 -2.32 0.32 13.22
CA ALA A 74 -3.51 0.56 14.04
C ALA A 74 -3.18 0.72 15.54
N LEU A 75 -2.24 -0.07 16.06
CA LEU A 75 -1.74 0.07 17.43
C LEU A 75 -0.98 1.40 17.61
N VAL A 76 -0.12 1.75 16.66
CA VAL A 76 0.68 2.99 16.71
C VAL A 76 -0.18 4.24 16.80
N ILE A 77 -1.29 4.29 16.05
CA ILE A 77 -2.19 5.46 16.03
C ILE A 77 -3.39 5.32 17.01
N GLY A 78 -3.43 4.27 17.83
CA GLY A 78 -4.44 4.10 18.88
C GLY A 78 -5.85 3.78 18.39
N VAL A 79 -5.99 3.01 17.30
CA VAL A 79 -7.31 2.61 16.73
C VAL A 79 -7.48 1.09 16.62
N ALA A 80 -6.63 0.31 17.28
CA ALA A 80 -6.64 -1.15 17.22
C ALA A 80 -7.87 -1.81 17.88
N ASP A 81 -8.62 -1.04 18.69
CA ASP A 81 -9.92 -1.42 19.24
C ASP A 81 -10.96 -1.66 18.12
N ARG A 82 -10.82 -0.99 16.97
CA ARG A 82 -11.78 -1.06 15.86
C ARG A 82 -11.17 -1.35 14.48
N LYS A 83 -9.85 -1.39 14.32
CA LYS A 83 -9.13 -1.65 13.05
C LYS A 83 -7.96 -2.62 13.22
N GLY A 84 -7.45 -3.12 12.09
CA GLY A 84 -6.15 -3.77 12.00
C GLY A 84 -6.15 -5.29 12.24
N SER A 85 -7.23 -5.86 12.76
CA SER A 85 -7.42 -7.31 12.89
C SER A 85 -8.85 -7.73 12.61
N LEU A 86 -9.03 -9.01 12.27
CA LEU A 86 -10.34 -9.62 12.01
C LEU A 86 -10.88 -10.23 13.31
N GLU A 87 -11.66 -9.44 14.05
CA GLU A 87 -12.26 -9.83 15.34
C GLU A 87 -13.71 -9.34 15.39
N PRO A 88 -14.64 -10.08 16.04
CA PRO A 88 -16.01 -9.62 16.24
C PRO A 88 -16.07 -8.24 16.91
N GLY A 89 -16.93 -7.37 16.40
CA GLY A 89 -17.12 -6.01 16.92
C GLY A 89 -16.24 -4.93 16.29
N LYS A 90 -15.22 -5.29 15.48
CA LYS A 90 -14.41 -4.32 14.73
C LYS A 90 -15.06 -3.92 13.41
N ASP A 91 -14.63 -2.79 12.85
CA ASP A 91 -15.08 -2.36 11.53
C ASP A 91 -14.67 -3.40 10.47
N ALA A 92 -15.60 -3.78 9.60
CA ALA A 92 -15.36 -4.70 8.49
C ALA A 92 -14.57 -4.01 7.34
N ASP A 93 -13.35 -3.57 7.65
CA ASP A 93 -12.34 -3.10 6.72
C ASP A 93 -11.45 -4.27 6.32
N LEU A 94 -11.79 -4.92 5.21
CA LEU A 94 -11.23 -6.22 4.81
C LEU A 94 -10.65 -6.14 3.42
N VAL A 95 -9.63 -6.95 3.17
CA VAL A 95 -9.08 -7.18 1.84
C VAL A 95 -8.87 -8.67 1.64
N THR A 96 -9.26 -9.19 0.48
CA THR A 96 -8.92 -10.56 0.08
C THR A 96 -7.76 -10.51 -0.91
N ILE A 97 -6.76 -11.34 -0.64
CA ILE A 97 -5.53 -11.43 -1.42
C ILE A 97 -5.13 -12.90 -1.64
N ASP A 98 -4.37 -13.16 -2.71
CA ASP A 98 -3.64 -14.44 -2.87
C ASP A 98 -2.24 -14.37 -2.23
N GLU A 99 -1.47 -15.45 -2.40
CA GLU A 99 -0.09 -15.57 -1.91
C GLU A 99 0.88 -14.56 -2.57
N GLN A 100 0.54 -14.08 -3.77
CA GLN A 100 1.30 -13.06 -4.50
C GLN A 100 0.87 -11.63 -4.13
N VAL A 101 -0.10 -11.50 -3.22
CA VAL A 101 -0.66 -10.22 -2.76
C VAL A 101 -1.42 -9.47 -3.87
N ASN A 102 -2.00 -10.22 -4.82
CA ASN A 102 -2.98 -9.69 -5.75
C ASN A 102 -4.29 -9.44 -5.00
N VAL A 103 -4.89 -8.26 -5.17
CA VAL A 103 -6.11 -7.87 -4.45
C VAL A 103 -7.35 -8.25 -5.26
N TYR A 104 -8.27 -9.01 -4.66
CA TYR A 104 -9.51 -9.44 -5.31
C TYR A 104 -10.73 -8.68 -4.86
N LEU A 105 -10.79 -8.29 -3.59
CA LEU A 105 -11.91 -7.56 -3.02
C LEU A 105 -11.44 -6.68 -1.87
N THR A 106 -12.01 -5.49 -1.75
CA THR A 106 -11.85 -4.61 -0.59
C THR A 106 -13.21 -4.21 -0.05
N MET A 107 -13.38 -4.32 1.27
CA MET A 107 -14.51 -3.76 2.00
C MET A 107 -14.05 -2.62 2.90
N VAL A 108 -14.89 -1.60 3.05
CA VAL A 108 -14.73 -0.53 4.04
C VAL A 108 -16.01 -0.46 4.85
N LYS A 109 -15.92 -0.68 6.17
CA LYS A 109 -17.05 -0.74 7.10
C LYS A 109 -18.20 -1.64 6.60
N GLY A 110 -17.84 -2.78 6.02
CA GLY A 110 -18.79 -3.78 5.51
C GLY A 110 -19.39 -3.47 4.14
N GLN A 111 -19.01 -2.36 3.50
CA GLN A 111 -19.39 -2.06 2.12
C GLN A 111 -18.28 -2.49 1.17
N GLU A 112 -18.62 -3.27 0.14
CA GLU A 112 -17.69 -3.58 -0.93
C GLU A 112 -17.39 -2.31 -1.74
N VAL A 113 -16.11 -1.93 -1.82
CA VAL A 113 -15.65 -0.72 -2.54
C VAL A 113 -14.73 -1.05 -3.71
N TYR A 114 -14.26 -2.29 -3.79
CA TYR A 114 -13.47 -2.79 -4.89
C TYR A 114 -13.72 -4.29 -5.04
N ARG A 115 -13.82 -4.72 -6.29
CA ARG A 115 -13.78 -6.11 -6.72
C ARG A 115 -12.99 -6.16 -8.01
N ALA A 116 -12.02 -7.06 -8.07
CA ALA A 116 -11.35 -7.37 -9.33
C ALA A 116 -12.36 -8.04 -10.26
N ASP A 117 -12.44 -7.58 -11.51
CA ASP A 117 -13.17 -8.29 -12.54
C ASP A 117 -12.52 -9.68 -12.67
N GLY A 118 -13.33 -10.74 -12.53
CA GLY A 118 -12.84 -12.11 -12.61
C GLY A 118 -12.06 -12.30 -13.90
N GLY A 119 -10.79 -12.69 -13.79
CA GLY A 119 -9.99 -13.15 -14.92
C GLY A 119 -10.53 -14.44 -15.52
#